data_AF-A0A6L6A797-F1
#
_entry.id   AF-A0A6L6A797-F1
#
_cell.length_a   1.000
_cell.length_b   1.000
_cell.length_c   1.000
_cell.angle_alpha   90.00
_cell.angle_beta   90.00
_cell.angle_gamma   90.00
#
_symmetry.space_group_name_H-M   'P 1'
#
loop_
_entity.id
_entity.type
_entity.pdbx_description
1 polymer ?
#
loop_
_entity_poly.entity_id
_entity_poly.type
_entity_poly.pdbx_seq_one_letter_code
_entity_poly.pdbx_strand_id
1 'polypeptide(L)'
;MSSNPDPESLRDDAWDEKYFLLILELSEKNASRYESQAKLLLENKRFKYSLNGVDILYELTPTGCRYYTSENVKGLKGSSWNRMGWSKSSKARALPFFFAKSEAGVLID
;
A
#
# COMPACT_ATOMS: atom_id res chain seq x y z
N MET A 1 -21.76 -23.47 24.51
CA MET A 1 -20.63 -23.19 23.61
C MET A 1 -20.88 -23.91 22.30
N SER A 2 -21.27 -23.18 21.27
CA SER A 2 -21.23 -23.62 19.87
C SER A 2 -21.17 -22.36 19.04
N SER A 3 -19.95 -21.97 18.63
CA SER A 3 -19.75 -20.96 17.60
C SER A 3 -19.52 -21.73 16.31
N ASN A 4 -20.57 -21.92 15.52
CA ASN A 4 -20.37 -22.30 14.13
C ASN A 4 -19.75 -21.06 13.45
N PRO A 5 -18.57 -21.17 12.80
CA PRO A 5 -18.03 -20.06 12.05
C PRO A 5 -19.00 -19.75 10.91
N ASP A 6 -19.47 -18.51 10.85
CA ASP A 6 -20.27 -18.03 9.73
C ASP A 6 -19.47 -18.25 8.43
N PRO A 7 -20.09 -18.78 7.36
CA PRO A 7 -19.39 -19.03 6.10
C PRO A 7 -18.82 -17.76 5.45
N GLU A 8 -19.33 -16.58 5.82
CA GLU A 8 -18.72 -15.29 5.44
C GLU A 8 -17.39 -15.04 6.15
N SER A 9 -17.23 -15.45 7.41
CA SER A 9 -15.98 -15.32 8.18
C SER A 9 -14.83 -16.08 7.52
N LEU A 10 -15.08 -17.28 7.00
CA LEU A 10 -14.05 -18.09 6.33
C LEU A 10 -13.62 -17.51 4.98
N ARG A 11 -14.49 -16.75 4.32
CA ARG A 11 -14.19 -16.08 3.05
C ARG A 11 -13.32 -14.84 3.27
N ASP A 12 -13.54 -14.13 4.37
CA ASP A 12 -12.72 -13.00 4.77
C ASP A 12 -11.30 -13.46 5.19
N ASP A 13 -11.19 -14.57 5.94
CA ASP A 13 -9.90 -15.12 6.38
C ASP A 13 -8.98 -15.51 5.21
N ALA A 14 -9.54 -16.18 4.19
CA ALA A 14 -8.78 -16.58 3.00
C ALA A 14 -8.38 -15.37 2.13
N TRP A 15 -9.21 -14.32 2.11
CA TRP A 15 -8.88 -13.09 1.41
C TRP A 15 -7.76 -12.34 2.13
N ASP A 16 -7.84 -12.21 3.45
CA ASP A 16 -6.81 -11.60 4.28
C ASP A 16 -5.47 -12.34 4.17
N GLU A 17 -5.48 -13.67 4.23
CA GLU A 17 -4.27 -14.49 4.03
C GLU A 17 -3.63 -14.20 2.67
N LYS A 18 -4.42 -14.23 1.59
CA LYS A 18 -3.93 -13.93 0.24
C LYS A 18 -3.37 -12.50 0.16
N TYR A 19 -4.03 -11.54 0.78
CA TYR A 19 -3.59 -10.15 0.82
C TYR A 19 -2.24 -9.99 1.55
N PHE A 20 -2.09 -10.59 2.72
CA PHE A 20 -0.84 -10.53 3.49
C PHE A 20 0.31 -11.25 2.80
N LEU A 21 0.06 -12.43 2.22
CA LEU A 21 1.07 -13.15 1.42
C LEU A 21 1.54 -12.32 0.22
N LEU A 22 0.60 -11.66 -0.48
CA LEU A 22 0.94 -10.80 -1.61
C LEU A 22 1.79 -9.59 -1.18
N ILE A 23 1.51 -8.98 -0.01
CA ILE A 23 2.34 -7.90 0.52
C ILE A 23 3.78 -8.38 0.75
N LEU A 24 3.96 -9.58 1.32
CA LEU A 24 5.29 -10.15 1.57
C LEU A 24 6.03 -10.41 0.25
N GLU A 25 5.37 -11.05 -0.71
CA GLU A 25 5.94 -11.33 -2.03
C GLU A 25 6.38 -10.03 -2.74
N LEU A 26 5.50 -9.02 -2.75
CA LEU A 26 5.82 -7.72 -3.35
C LEU A 26 6.96 -7.01 -2.63
N SER A 27 6.99 -7.08 -1.29
CA SER A 27 8.04 -6.45 -0.47
C SER A 27 9.42 -7.02 -0.81
N GLU A 28 9.51 -8.34 -0.99
CA GLU A 28 10.76 -9.01 -1.37
C GLU A 28 11.12 -8.70 -2.83
N LYS A 29 10.19 -8.93 -3.76
CA LYS A 29 10.42 -8.79 -5.21
C LYS A 29 10.78 -7.36 -5.61
N ASN A 30 10.19 -6.36 -4.95
CA ASN A 30 10.33 -4.96 -5.32
C ASN A 30 11.16 -4.16 -4.30
N ALA A 31 11.88 -4.81 -3.37
CA ALA A 31 12.61 -4.16 -2.28
C ALA A 31 13.47 -2.96 -2.77
N SER A 32 14.34 -3.17 -3.75
CA SER A 32 15.22 -2.12 -4.28
C SER A 32 14.46 -0.97 -4.96
N ARG A 33 13.32 -1.28 -5.60
CA ARG A 33 12.46 -0.26 -6.20
C ARG A 33 11.78 0.57 -5.11
N TYR A 34 11.26 -0.08 -4.07
CA TYR A 34 10.60 0.58 -2.95
C TYR A 34 11.57 1.45 -2.15
N GLU A 35 12.81 1.01 -1.95
CA GLU A 35 13.84 1.86 -1.34
C GLU A 35 14.13 3.12 -2.16
N SER A 36 14.24 2.97 -3.48
CA SER A 36 14.46 4.10 -4.39
C SER A 36 13.27 5.07 -4.39
N GLN A 37 12.05 4.54 -4.44
CA GLN A 37 10.82 5.33 -4.36
C GLN A 37 10.68 6.03 -2.99
N ALA A 38 11.11 5.39 -1.90
CA ALA A 38 11.09 6.00 -0.58
C ALA A 38 12.03 7.21 -0.52
N LYS A 39 13.25 7.10 -1.08
CA LYS A 39 14.17 8.24 -1.22
C LYS A 39 13.54 9.37 -2.03
N LEU A 40 12.99 9.04 -3.20
CA LEU A 40 12.32 10.00 -4.08
C LEU A 40 11.17 10.73 -3.38
N LEU A 41 10.32 10.01 -2.65
CA LEU A 41 9.19 10.60 -1.93
C LEU A 41 9.64 11.49 -0.78
N LEU A 42 10.71 11.12 -0.07
CA LEU A 42 11.25 11.93 1.01
C LEU A 42 11.86 13.24 0.51
N GLU A 43 12.36 13.27 -0.73
CA GLU A 43 12.90 14.45 -1.40
C GLU A 43 11.78 15.31 -2.00
N ASN A 44 10.98 14.72 -2.90
CA ASN A 44 10.00 15.44 -3.71
C ASN A 44 8.64 15.62 -3.03
N LYS A 45 8.43 14.98 -1.87
CA LYS A 45 7.18 14.95 -1.08
C LYS A 45 5.98 14.33 -1.76
N ARG A 46 6.03 14.09 -3.07
CA ARG A 46 5.00 13.39 -3.82
C ARG A 46 5.58 12.73 -5.07
N PHE A 47 4.99 11.63 -5.50
CA PHE A 47 5.22 11.07 -6.83
C PHE A 47 4.04 10.20 -7.27
N LYS A 48 3.93 10.00 -8.59
CA LYS A 48 2.91 9.14 -9.21
C LYS A 48 3.58 7.88 -9.76
N TYR A 49 2.93 6.75 -9.61
CA TYR A 49 3.36 5.45 -10.11
C TYR A 49 2.17 4.72 -10.73
N SER A 50 2.36 4.14 -11.91
CA SER A 50 1.30 3.41 -12.60
C SER A 50 1.54 1.91 -12.49
N LEU A 51 0.52 1.18 -12.05
CA LEU A 51 0.52 -0.28 -11.91
C LEU A 51 -0.72 -0.83 -12.62
N ASN A 52 -0.54 -1.68 -13.63
CA ASN A 52 -1.63 -2.31 -14.40
C ASN A 52 -2.71 -1.33 -14.89
N GLY A 53 -2.31 -0.13 -15.33
CA GLY A 53 -3.23 0.92 -15.80
C GLY A 53 -3.95 1.70 -14.70
N VAL A 54 -3.70 1.36 -13.42
CA VAL A 54 -4.14 2.12 -12.25
C VAL A 54 -3.01 3.04 -11.81
N ASP A 55 -3.34 4.31 -11.64
CA ASP A 55 -2.41 5.31 -11.17
C ASP A 55 -2.46 5.43 -9.64
N ILE A 56 -1.30 5.36 -9.00
CA ILE A 56 -1.12 5.53 -7.57
C ILE A 56 -0.33 6.82 -7.33
N LEU A 57 -0.97 7.81 -6.71
CA LEU A 57 -0.32 9.05 -6.26
C LEU A 57 0.03 8.92 -4.78
N TYR A 58 1.32 8.98 -4.47
CA TYR A 58 1.82 9.03 -3.09
C TYR A 58 2.13 10.47 -2.70
N GLU A 59 1.74 10.84 -1.49
CA GLU A 59 2.00 12.16 -0.92
C GLU A 59 2.44 12.05 0.54
N LEU A 60 3.58 12.64 0.85
CA LEU A 60 4.14 12.68 2.18
C LEU A 60 3.46 13.79 2.99
N THR A 61 2.99 13.45 4.18
CA THR A 61 2.48 14.41 5.15
C THR A 61 3.51 14.63 6.27
N PRO A 62 3.36 15.65 7.14
CA PRO A 62 4.31 15.89 8.21
C PRO A 62 4.56 14.68 9.12
N THR A 63 3.56 13.82 9.32
CA THR A 63 3.60 12.68 10.25
C THR A 63 3.42 11.32 9.59
N GLY A 64 3.29 11.26 8.27
CA GLY A 64 2.92 10.03 7.58
C GLY A 64 2.96 10.15 6.06
N CYS A 65 2.21 9.27 5.40
CA CYS A 65 2.04 9.27 3.96
C CYS A 65 0.62 8.84 3.62
N ARG A 66 0.03 9.49 2.61
CA ARG A 66 -1.22 9.06 1.98
C ARG A 66 -0.97 8.60 0.56
N TYR A 67 -1.84 7.73 0.08
CA TYR A 67 -1.94 7.43 -1.33
C TYR A 67 -3.37 7.58 -1.84
N TYR A 68 -3.47 7.81 -3.13
CA TYR A 68 -4.72 7.81 -3.90
C TYR A 68 -4.54 6.91 -5.10
N THR A 69 -5.50 6.02 -5.37
CA THR A 69 -5.57 5.24 -6.60
C THR A 69 -6.65 5.81 -7.50
N SER A 70 -6.37 5.93 -8.79
CA SER A 70 -7.35 6.33 -9.80
C SER A 70 -7.20 5.45 -11.03
N GLU A 71 -8.32 5.01 -11.60
CA GLU A 71 -8.30 4.44 -12.94
C GLU A 71 -8.20 5.56 -13.97
N ASN A 72 -7.46 5.33 -15.05
CA ASN A 72 -7.26 6.30 -16.14
C ASN A 72 -8.58 6.82 -16.77
N VAL A 73 -9.73 6.21 -16.46
CA VAL A 73 -11.01 6.48 -17.12
C VAL A 73 -12.10 6.99 -16.17
N LYS A 74 -12.11 6.65 -14.87
CA LYS A 74 -13.18 7.06 -13.93
C LYS A 74 -12.73 7.13 -12.46
N GLY A 75 -12.43 8.34 -12.00
CA GLY A 75 -12.48 8.69 -10.56
C GLY A 75 -11.47 8.01 -9.64
N LEU A 76 -11.60 8.31 -8.34
CA LEU A 76 -10.72 7.85 -7.27
C LEU A 76 -11.21 6.46 -6.80
N LYS A 77 -10.44 5.40 -7.04
CA LYS A 77 -10.78 4.00 -6.73
C LYS A 77 -10.54 3.67 -5.24
N GLY A 78 -9.55 4.31 -4.62
CA GLY A 78 -9.22 4.08 -3.22
C GLY A 78 -8.24 5.11 -2.67
N SER A 79 -8.26 5.28 -1.36
CA SER A 79 -7.25 6.08 -0.66
C SER A 79 -6.96 5.52 0.72
N SER A 80 -5.75 5.74 1.20
CA SER A 80 -5.38 5.43 2.57
C SER A 80 -4.33 6.40 3.08
N TRP A 81 -4.22 6.51 4.40
CA TRP A 81 -3.19 7.29 5.07
C TRP A 81 -2.63 6.49 6.24
N ASN A 82 -1.31 6.39 6.31
CA ASN A 82 -0.62 5.75 7.42
C ASN A 82 0.29 6.75 8.13
N ARG A 83 0.22 6.73 9.47
CA ARG A 83 1.18 7.42 10.34
C ARG A 83 2.53 6.71 10.30
N MET A 84 3.61 7.46 10.12
CA MET A 84 4.99 6.93 10.02
C MET A 84 5.97 7.65 10.95
N GLY A 85 5.47 8.59 11.77
CA GLY A 85 6.27 9.41 12.68
C GLY A 85 6.84 10.66 12.00
N TRP A 86 7.56 11.46 12.79
CA TRP A 86 8.08 12.75 12.33
C TRP A 86 9.40 12.62 11.55
N SER A 87 10.28 11.71 11.97
CA SER A 87 11.65 11.63 11.46
C SER A 87 11.72 11.10 10.03
N LYS A 88 12.73 11.57 9.27
CA LYS A 88 13.02 11.06 7.91
C LYS A 88 13.36 9.56 7.94
N SER A 89 14.09 9.12 8.96
CA SER A 89 14.48 7.71 9.14
C SER A 89 13.27 6.79 9.40
N SER A 90 12.35 7.21 10.28
CA SER A 90 11.12 6.44 10.56
C SER A 90 10.27 6.27 9.30
N LYS A 91 10.11 7.35 8.52
CA LYS A 91 9.41 7.31 7.23
C LYS A 91 10.14 6.41 6.22
N ALA A 92 11.46 6.54 6.08
CA ALA A 92 12.24 5.72 5.15
C ALA A 92 12.09 4.22 5.40
N ARG A 93 11.97 3.79 6.67
CA ARG A 93 11.75 2.39 7.02
C ARG A 93 10.31 1.92 6.78
N ALA A 94 9.32 2.79 6.97
CA ALA A 94 7.90 2.44 6.85
C ALA A 94 7.38 2.48 5.40
N LEU A 95 7.99 3.32 4.54
CA LEU A 95 7.53 3.55 3.17
C LEU A 95 7.56 2.29 2.29
N PRO A 96 8.58 1.43 2.31
CA PRO A 96 8.59 0.24 1.47
C PRO A 96 7.39 -0.70 1.71
N PHE A 97 7.08 -0.98 2.98
CA PHE A 97 5.91 -1.77 3.33
C PHE A 97 4.60 -1.06 2.94
N PHE A 98 4.56 0.27 3.06
CA PHE A 98 3.39 1.05 2.63
C PHE A 98 3.13 0.94 1.13
N PHE A 99 4.19 0.95 0.29
CA PHE A 99 4.07 0.77 -1.15
C PHE A 99 3.59 -0.65 -1.50
N ALA A 100 4.15 -1.67 -0.86
CA ALA A 100 3.69 -3.05 -1.05
C ALA A 100 2.19 -3.20 -0.69
N LYS A 101 1.76 -2.58 0.42
CA LYS A 101 0.36 -2.59 0.86
C LYS A 101 -0.59 -1.96 -0.16
N SER A 102 -0.24 -0.80 -0.71
CA SER A 102 -1.07 -0.12 -1.71
C SER A 102 -1.10 -0.86 -3.04
N GLU A 103 0.03 -1.44 -3.47
CA GLU A 103 0.07 -2.23 -4.70
C GLU A 103 -0.68 -3.56 -4.57
N ALA A 104 -0.57 -4.26 -3.44
CA ALA A 104 -1.36 -5.44 -3.15
C ALA A 104 -2.86 -5.13 -3.23
N GLY A 105 -3.27 -3.97 -2.70
CA GLY A 105 -4.65 -3.50 -2.77
C GLY A 105 -5.13 -3.28 -4.21
N VAL A 106 -4.25 -2.84 -5.11
CA VAL A 106 -4.59 -2.68 -6.54
C VAL A 106 -4.64 -4.01 -7.28
N LEU A 107 -3.86 -5.00 -6.87
CA LEU A 107 -3.75 -6.29 -7.57
C LEU A 107 -4.81 -7.31 -7.13
N ILE A 108 -5.33 -7.18 -5.92
CA ILE A 108 -6.36 -8.08 -5.38
C ILE A 108 -7.79 -7.60 -5.67
N ASP A 109 -7.95 -6.32 -6.04
CA ASP A 109 -9.23 -5.60 -6.25
C ASP A 109 -9.60 -5.44 -7.74
#